data_AF-A0A3M0YY64-F1
#
_entry.id   AF-A0A3M0YY64-F1
#
_cell.length_a   1.000
_cell.length_b   1.000
_cell.length_c   1.000
_cell.angle_alpha   90.00
_cell.angle_beta   90.00
_cell.angle_gamma   90.00
#
_symmetry.space_group_name_H-M   'P 1'
#
loop_
_entity.id
_entity.type
_entity.pdbx_description
1 polymer ?
#
loop_
_entity_poly.entity_id
_entity_poly.type
_entity_poly.pdbx_seq_one_letter_code
_entity_poly.pdbx_strand_id
1 'polypeptide(L)' 'MAKKKRPAFSYEQALAELQDIVKQLEEGTTSMDELTDRLARAEELIRLCQAHLRQVEVQVN' A
#
# COMPACT_ATOMS: atom_id res chain seq x y z
N MET A 1 -13.10 7.52 26.48
CA MET A 1 -12.25 7.83 25.31
C MET A 1 -11.12 6.81 25.25
N ALA A 2 -11.31 5.72 24.50
CA ALA A 2 -10.38 4.60 24.47
C ALA A 2 -9.36 4.78 23.32
N LYS A 3 -8.08 4.89 23.69
CA LYS A 3 -6.92 4.88 22.79
C LYS A 3 -6.93 3.60 21.93
N LYS A 4 -7.53 3.63 20.74
CA LYS A 4 -7.28 2.62 19.70
C LYS A 4 -5.90 2.94 19.11
N LYS A 5 -4.87 2.18 19.52
CA LYS A 5 -3.60 2.12 18.80
C LYS A 5 -3.94 1.82 17.33
N ARG A 6 -3.79 2.80 16.44
CA ARG A 6 -3.89 2.53 14.99
C ARG A 6 -2.75 1.57 14.66
N PRO A 7 -3.01 0.41 14.04
CA PRO A 7 -1.92 -0.45 13.62
C PRO A 7 -1.04 0.33 12.63
N ALA A 8 0.26 0.06 12.67
CA ALA A 8 1.30 0.74 11.90
C ALA A 8 1.24 0.46 10.38
N PHE A 9 0.24 -0.29 9.91
CA PHE A 9 -0.06 -0.59 8.52
C PHE A 9 -1.47 -1.18 8.46
N SER A 10 -2.31 -0.78 7.51
CA SER A 10 -3.60 -1.42 7.24
C SER A 10 -3.64 -1.88 5.80
N TYR A 11 -3.91 -3.16 5.59
CA TYR A 11 -4.03 -3.75 4.24
C TYR A 11 -5.06 -2.98 3.38
N GLU A 12 -6.19 -2.58 3.97
CA GLU A 12 -7.21 -1.78 3.27
C GLU A 12 -6.68 -0.41 2.83
N GLN A 13 -5.83 0.22 3.64
CA GLN A 13 -5.23 1.51 3.29
C GLN A 13 -4.19 1.36 2.18
N ALA A 14 -3.35 0.31 2.26
CA ALA A 14 -2.38 -0.01 1.22
C ALA A 14 -3.05 -0.36 -0.11
N LEU A 15 -4.18 -1.07 -0.07
CA LEU A 15 -4.97 -1.41 -1.24
C LEU A 15 -5.61 -0.15 -1.86
N ALA A 16 -6.17 0.74 -1.04
CA ALA A 16 -6.73 2.01 -1.51
C ALA A 16 -5.66 2.89 -2.17
N GLU A 17 -4.47 2.96 -1.58
CA GLU A 17 -3.34 3.74 -2.12
C GLU A 17 -2.86 3.14 -3.46
N LEU A 18 -2.80 1.81 -3.59
CA LEU A 18 -2.51 1.14 -4.86
C LEU A 18 -3.57 1.44 -5.93
N GLN A 19 -4.86 1.46 -5.57
CA GLN A 19 -5.94 1.81 -6.50
C GLN A 19 -5.83 3.26 -6.98
N ASP A 20 -5.50 4.19 -6.08
CA ASP A 20 -5.28 5.59 -6.43
C ASP A 20 -4.07 5.78 -7.35
N ILE A 21 -3.00 5.00 -7.15
CA ILE A 21 -1.84 4.99 -8.05
C ILE A 21 -2.26 4.53 -9.44
N VAL A 22 -2.95 3.38 -9.55
CA VAL A 22 -3.44 2.85 -10.83
C VAL A 22 -4.32 3.86 -11.56
N LYS A 23 -5.25 4.48 -10.83
CA LYS A 23 -6.15 5.48 -11.41
C LYS A 23 -5.39 6.68 -11.98
N GLN A 24 -4.38 7.17 -11.28
CA GLN A 24 -3.55 8.29 -11.73
C GLN A 24 -2.66 7.93 -12.93
N LEU A 25 -2.29 6.66 -13.08
CA LEU A 25 -1.62 6.13 -14.26
C LEU A 25 -2.57 6.08 -15.47
N GLU A 26 -3.81 5.62 -15.26
CA GLU A 26 -4.83 5.53 -16.30
C GLU A 26 -5.30 6.90 -16.80
N GLU A 27 -5.38 7.90 -15.91
CA GLU A 27 -5.75 9.27 -16.26
C GLU A 27 -4.70 9.95 -17.16
N GLY A 28 -3.47 9.43 -17.23
CA GLY A 28 -2.44 9.88 -18.17
C GLY A 28 -1.94 11.32 -17.96
N THR A 29 -2.36 11.96 -16.86
CA THR A 29 -1.95 13.32 -16.45
C THR A 29 -0.64 13.33 -15.68
N THR A 30 -0.11 12.16 -15.36
CA THR A 30 1.09 11.98 -14.54
C THR A 30 2.36 12.16 -15.38
N SER A 31 3.28 13.00 -14.91
CA SER A 31 4.59 13.20 -15.56
C SER A 31 5.50 11.97 -15.42
N MET A 32 6.53 11.85 -16.26
CA MET A 32 7.44 10.69 -16.25
C MET A 32 8.18 10.50 -14.91
N ASP A 33 8.49 11.60 -14.23
CA ASP A 33 9.13 11.58 -12.91
C ASP A 33 8.15 11.08 -11.84
N GLU A 34 6.92 11.61 -11.84
CA GLU A 34 5.87 11.17 -10.91
C GLU A 34 5.45 9.71 -11.14
N LEU A 35 5.50 9.23 -12.38
CA LEU A 35 5.31 7.83 -12.75
C LEU A 35 6.31 6.92 -12.03
N THR A 36 7.58 7.33 -12.00
CA THR A 36 8.67 6.59 -11.37
C THR A 36 8.51 6.55 -9.86
N ASP A 37 8.17 7.68 -9.23
CA ASP A 37 7.93 7.77 -7.79
C ASP A 37 6.72 6.92 -7.35
N ARG A 38 5.64 6.96 -8.13
CA ARG A 38 4.44 6.15 -7.88
C ARG A 38 4.70 4.66 -7.99
N LEU A 39 5.50 4.25 -8.97
CA LEU A 39 5.89 2.86 -9.15
C LEU A 39 6.72 2.37 -7.96
N ALA A 40 7.70 3.16 -7.52
CA ALA A 40 8.50 2.85 -6.32
C ALA A 40 7.62 2.72 -5.08
N ARG A 41 6.62 3.60 -4.93
CA ARG A 41 5.65 3.52 -3.84
C ARG A 41 4.77 2.27 -3.91
N ALA A 42 4.29 1.91 -5.10
CA ALA A 42 3.50 0.70 -5.29
C ALA A 42 4.29 -0.57 -4.93
N GLU A 43 5.58 -0.63 -5.30
CA GLU A 43 6.46 -1.74 -4.91
C GLU A 43 6.62 -1.86 -3.39
N GLU A 44 6.77 -0.73 -2.69
CA GLU A 44 6.87 -0.69 -1.23
C GLU A 44 5.58 -1.22 -0.58
N LEU A 45 4.42 -0.77 -1.05
CA LEU A 45 3.12 -1.22 -0.55
C LEU A 45 2.91 -2.72 -0.76
N ILE A 46 3.31 -3.25 -1.92
CA ILE A 46 3.23 -4.70 -2.20
C ILE A 46 4.11 -5.48 -1.23
N ARG A 47 5.35 -5.02 -0.98
CA ARG A 47 6.26 -5.68 -0.02
C ARG A 47 5.68 -5.68 1.39
N LEU A 48 5.07 -4.58 1.81
CA LEU A 48 4.42 -4.46 3.12
C LEU A 48 3.22 -5.39 3.24
N CYS A 49 2.36 -5.46 2.21
CA CYS A 49 1.23 -6.39 2.15
C CYS A 49 1.69 -7.84 2.30
N GLN A 50 2.73 -8.24 1.56
CA GLN A 50 3.29 -9.59 1.65
C GLN A 50 3.91 -9.89 3.02
N ALA A 51 4.60 -8.92 3.61
CA ALA A 51 5.17 -9.06 4.95
C ALA A 51 4.07 -9.24 6.01
N HIS A 52 2.98 -8.47 5.90
CA HIS A 52 1.83 -8.58 6.78
C HIS A 52 1.14 -9.94 6.65
N LEU A 53 0.91 -10.43 5.42
CA LEU A 53 0.34 -11.76 5.19
C LEU A 53 1.19 -12.86 5.82
N ARG A 54 2.51 -12.84 5.63
CA ARG A 54 3.43 -13.79 6.28
C ARG A 54 3.37 -13.71 7.81
N GLN A 55 3.28 -12.52 8.39
CA GLN A 55 3.14 -12.37 9.84
C GLN A 55 1.84 -12.97 10.37
N VAL A 56 0.74 -12.78 9.65
CA VAL A 56 -0.57 -13.36 10.02
C VAL A 56 -0.52 -14.89 9.91
N GLU A 57 0.06 -15.45 8.85
CA GLU A 57 0.23 -16.90 8.68
C GLU A 57 1.04 -17.52 9.83
N VAL A 58 2.13 -16.87 10.26
CA VAL A 58 2.97 -17.34 11.38
C VAL A 58 2.24 -17.26 12.73
N GLN A 59 1.27 -16.35 12.91
CA GLN A 59 0.50 -16.26 14.16
C GLN A 59 -0.66 -17.27 14.25
N VAL A 60 -1.15 -17.76 13.11
CA VAL A 60 -2.27 -18.72 13.05
C VAL A 60 -1.78 -20.17 13.18
N ASN A 61 -0.48 -20.42 13.00
CA ASN A 61 0.15 -21.75 13.05
C ASN A 61 0.95 -21.98 14.34
#